data_AF-A0A918XAU8-F1
#
_entry.id   AF-A0A918XAU8-F1
#
_cell.length_a   1.000
_cell.length_b   1.000
_cell.length_c   1.000
_cell.angle_alpha   90.00
_cell.angle_beta   90.00
_cell.angle_gamma   90.00
#
_symmetry.space_group_name_H-M   'P 1'
#
loop_
_entity.id
_entity.type
_entity.pdbx_description
1 polymer ?
#
loop_
_entity_poly.entity_id
_entity_poly.type
_entity_poly.pdbx_seq_one_letter_code
_entity_poly.pdbx_strand_id
1 'polypeptide(L)'
;MGPFNGPTIAILVIVALLLFGAKKLPDLARSLGRSARILKAESKGLVDEENEGKDEETGQQERAEESQKQQARAQTDEPSQRDPRQLPPGQRIVNESGESAHRSYGN
;
A
#
# COMPACT_ATOMS: atom_id res chain seq x y z
N MET A 1 -36.67 -2.28 -26.66
CA MET A 1 -35.22 -2.58 -26.77
C MET A 1 -34.52 -1.24 -26.87
N GLY A 2 -34.02 -0.75 -25.73
CA GLY A 2 -33.67 0.66 -25.52
C GLY A 2 -32.34 1.11 -26.15
N PRO A 3 -32.06 2.44 -26.15
CA PRO A 3 -30.96 3.09 -26.87
C PRO A 3 -29.59 2.94 -26.16
N PHE A 4 -29.34 1.80 -25.53
CA PHE A 4 -28.03 1.46 -24.96
C PHE A 4 -27.11 0.94 -26.07
N ASN A 5 -26.91 1.81 -27.04
CA ASN A 5 -26.02 1.60 -28.15
C ASN A 5 -24.62 2.00 -27.67
N GLY A 6 -23.57 1.25 -28.04
CA GLY A 6 -22.18 1.60 -27.71
C GLY A 6 -21.82 3.10 -27.91
N PRO A 7 -22.30 3.77 -28.97
CA PRO A 7 -22.09 5.20 -29.16
C PRO A 7 -22.66 6.10 -28.05
N THR A 8 -23.83 5.77 -27.50
CA THR A 8 -24.47 6.56 -26.43
C THR A 8 -23.61 6.54 -25.16
N ILE A 9 -23.04 5.38 -24.82
CA ILE A 9 -22.16 5.22 -23.66
C ILE A 9 -20.86 6.02 -23.86
N ALA A 10 -20.29 6.00 -25.08
CA ALA A 10 -19.10 6.77 -25.39
C ALA A 10 -19.31 8.28 -25.20
N ILE A 11 -20.45 8.81 -25.64
CA ILE A 11 -20.81 10.23 -25.46
C ILE A 11 -20.90 10.59 -23.96
N LEU A 12 -21.54 9.75 -23.15
CA LEU A 12 -21.62 9.96 -21.70
C LEU A 12 -20.25 10.01 -21.03
N VAL A 13 -19.35 9.08 -21.41
CA VAL A 13 -17.98 9.06 -20.88
C VAL A 13 -17.22 10.32 -21.30
N ILE A 14 -17.37 10.78 -22.55
CA ILE A 14 -16.75 12.03 -23.02
C ILE A 14 -17.24 13.22 -22.19
N VAL A 15 -18.55 13.34 -21.97
CA VAL A 15 -19.11 14.42 -21.14
C VAL A 15 -18.58 14.35 -19.71
N ALA A 16 -18.53 13.17 -19.10
CA ALA A 16 -17.96 12.98 -17.77
C ALA A 16 -16.47 13.34 -17.72
N LEU A 17 -15.69 12.98 -18.75
CA LEU A 17 -14.29 13.35 -18.88
C LEU A 17 -14.08 14.86 -19.02
N LEU A 18 -14.99 15.58 -19.68
CA LEU A 18 -14.93 17.04 -19.77
C LEU A 18 -15.23 17.72 -18.42
N LEU A 19 -16.19 17.20 -17.66
CA LEU A 19 -16.56 17.75 -16.35
C LEU A 19 -15.53 17.45 -15.26
N PHE A 20 -15.07 16.21 -15.19
CA PHE A 20 -14.19 15.74 -14.11
C PHE A 20 -12.70 15.72 -14.50
N GLY A 21 -12.39 15.61 -15.79
CA GLY A 21 -11.02 15.47 -16.30
C GLY A 21 -10.53 14.01 -16.34
N ALA A 22 -9.73 13.69 -17.36
CA ALA A 22 -9.19 12.33 -17.59
C ALA A 22 -8.34 11.78 -16.44
N LYS A 23 -7.72 12.65 -15.63
CA LYS A 23 -6.93 12.25 -14.47
C LYS A 23 -7.78 11.96 -13.23
N LYS A 24 -9.00 12.50 -13.12
CA LYS A 24 -9.84 12.34 -11.92
C LYS A 24 -10.69 11.07 -11.94
N LEU A 25 -11.16 10.64 -13.11
CA LEU A 25 -11.88 9.35 -13.23
C LEU A 25 -11.08 8.15 -12.68
N PRO A 26 -9.79 7.94 -13.03
CA PRO A 26 -9.03 6.79 -12.50
C PRO A 26 -8.76 6.93 -10.99
N ASP A 27 -8.57 8.14 -10.48
CA ASP A 27 -8.39 8.35 -9.04
C ASP A 27 -9.67 8.06 -8.26
N LEU A 28 -10.82 8.55 -8.74
CA LEU A 28 -12.14 8.26 -8.16
C LEU A 28 -12.48 6.77 -8.22
N ALA A 29 -12.20 6.11 -9.35
CA ALA A 29 -12.40 4.67 -9.49
C ALA A 29 -11.51 3.88 -8.52
N ARG A 30 -10.25 4.29 -8.32
CA ARG A 30 -9.34 3.66 -7.35
C ARG A 30 -9.78 3.87 -5.92
N SER A 31 -10.23 5.06 -5.53
CA SER A 31 -10.70 5.32 -4.17
C SER A 31 -12.01 4.58 -3.87
N LEU A 32 -12.97 4.63 -4.79
CA LEU A 32 -14.23 3.90 -4.69
C LEU A 32 -14.01 2.38 -4.68
N GLY A 33 -13.09 1.88 -5.51
CA GLY A 33 -12.72 0.46 -5.55
C GLY A 33 -12.11 -0.05 -4.25
N ARG A 34 -11.28 0.77 -3.57
CA ARG A 34 -10.73 0.42 -2.24
C ARG A 34 -11.83 0.31 -1.20
N SER A 35 -12.73 1.29 -1.11
CA SER A 35 -13.87 1.24 -0.18
C SER A 35 -14.81 0.08 -0.49
N ALA A 36 -15.14 -0.14 -1.77
CA ALA A 36 -15.99 -1.24 -2.19
C ALA A 36 -15.36 -2.61 -1.92
N ARG A 37 -14.03 -2.74 -1.99
CA ARG A 37 -13.33 -4.00 -1.66
C ARG A 37 -13.44 -4.32 -0.17
N ILE A 38 -13.28 -3.33 0.70
CA ILE A 38 -13.42 -3.50 2.16
C ILE A 38 -14.85 -3.91 2.48
N LEU A 39 -15.83 -3.16 1.97
CA LEU A 39 -17.25 -3.48 2.16
C LEU A 39 -17.61 -4.86 1.61
N LYS A 40 -17.06 -5.25 0.45
CA LYS A 40 -17.29 -6.58 -0.13
C LYS A 40 -16.64 -7.69 0.69
N ALA A 41 -15.48 -7.46 1.30
CA ALA A 41 -14.83 -8.46 2.16
C ALA A 41 -15.62 -8.67 3.46
N GLU A 42 -16.06 -7.59 4.10
CA GLU A 42 -16.90 -7.66 5.30
C GLU A 42 -18.27 -8.27 4.98
N SER A 43 -18.87 -7.88 3.84
CA SER A 43 -20.15 -8.45 3.39
C SER A 43 -20.02 -9.92 2.99
N LYS A 44 -18.84 -10.36 2.53
CA LYS A 44 -18.64 -11.76 2.16
C LYS A 44 -18.71 -12.66 3.39
N GLY A 45 -18.15 -12.26 4.53
CA GLY A 45 -18.26 -13.04 5.78
C GLY A 45 -19.71 -13.26 6.21
N LEU A 46 -20.56 -12.24 6.06
CA LEU A 46 -22.00 -12.34 6.36
C LEU A 46 -22.79 -13.24 5.40
N VAL A 47 -22.42 -13.23 4.12
CA VAL A 47 -23.07 -14.07 3.08
C VAL A 47 -22.57 -15.51 3.12
N ASP A 48 -21.33 -15.72 3.56
CA ASP A 48 -20.68 -17.03 3.72
C ASP A 48 -21.19 -17.76 4.97
N GLU A 49 -21.53 -17.03 6.06
CA GLU A 49 -22.22 -17.60 7.23
C GLU A 49 -23.62 -18.17 6.88
N GLU A 50 -24.25 -17.72 5.80
CA GLU A 50 -25.53 -18.27 5.30
C GLU A 50 -25.34 -19.49 4.37
N ASN A 51 -24.12 -19.75 3.87
CA ASN A 51 -23.79 -20.82 2.91
C ASN A 51 -22.64 -21.74 3.41
N GLU A 52 -22.74 -22.28 4.62
CA GLU A 52 -22.05 -23.50 5.11
C GLU A 52 -20.58 -23.76 4.68
N GLY A 53 -19.62 -23.43 5.56
CA GLY A 53 -18.65 -24.40 6.09
C GLY A 53 -17.66 -25.16 5.18
N LYS A 54 -17.44 -24.84 3.90
CA LYS A 54 -16.44 -25.51 3.06
C LYS A 54 -15.72 -24.55 2.12
N ASP A 55 -14.39 -24.68 2.08
CA ASP A 55 -13.47 -24.12 1.08
C ASP A 55 -12.92 -22.70 1.33
N GLU A 56 -12.29 -22.57 2.49
CA GLU A 56 -10.87 -22.21 2.63
C GLU A 56 -10.35 -20.96 1.87
N GLU A 57 -10.18 -19.93 2.68
CA GLU A 57 -9.52 -18.64 2.53
C GLU A 57 -8.08 -18.62 1.95
N THR A 58 -7.48 -19.76 1.60
CA THR A 58 -6.02 -19.89 1.45
C THR A 58 -5.43 -19.11 0.26
N GLY A 59 -6.18 -18.87 -0.83
CA GLY A 59 -5.61 -18.25 -2.05
C GLY A 59 -5.52 -16.71 -2.07
N GLN A 60 -6.16 -16.00 -1.14
CA GLN A 60 -6.32 -14.54 -1.22
C GLN A 60 -5.36 -13.76 -0.31
N GLN A 61 -4.79 -14.40 0.70
CA GLN A 61 -3.88 -13.78 1.65
C GLN A 61 -2.44 -13.66 1.08
N GLU A 62 -1.96 -14.68 0.37
CA GLU A 62 -0.59 -14.69 -0.22
C GLU A 62 -0.37 -13.63 -1.31
N ARG A 63 -1.40 -13.33 -2.13
CA ARG A 63 -1.28 -12.33 -3.21
C ARG A 63 -1.29 -10.88 -2.70
N ALA A 64 -1.85 -10.63 -1.51
CA ALA A 64 -1.87 -9.33 -0.86
C ALA A 64 -0.51 -8.97 -0.23
N GLU A 65 0.27 -9.98 0.19
CA GLU A 65 1.63 -9.82 0.72
C GLU A 65 2.64 -9.56 -0.39
N GLU A 66 2.51 -10.21 -1.55
CA GLU A 66 3.42 -10.00 -2.69
C GLU A 66 3.34 -8.57 -3.25
N SER A 67 2.13 -8.00 -3.29
CA SER A 67 1.89 -6.63 -3.77
C SER A 67 2.44 -5.56 -2.81
N GLN A 68 2.47 -5.83 -1.50
CA GLN A 68 3.07 -4.95 -0.50
C GLN A 68 4.61 -5.02 -0.56
N LYS A 69 5.17 -6.21 -0.79
CA LYS A 69 6.63 -6.42 -0.90
C LYS A 69 7.24 -5.73 -2.13
N GLN A 70 6.49 -5.63 -3.23
CA GLN A 70 6.95 -4.93 -4.45
C GLN A 70 6.93 -3.39 -4.30
N GLN A 71 5.96 -2.82 -3.57
CA GLN A 71 5.93 -1.37 -3.26
C GLN A 71 6.99 -0.95 -2.25
N ALA A 72 7.36 -1.83 -1.30
CA ALA A 72 8.49 -1.61 -0.40
C ALA A 72 9.85 -1.62 -1.15
N ARG A 73 10.00 -2.50 -2.15
CA ARG A 73 11.22 -2.58 -2.99
C ARG A 73 11.42 -1.36 -3.89
N ALA A 74 10.35 -0.79 -4.43
CA ALA A 74 10.44 0.41 -5.29
C ALA A 74 10.83 1.71 -4.54
N GLN A 75 10.80 1.70 -3.20
CA GLN A 75 11.32 2.79 -2.36
C GLN A 75 12.74 2.49 -1.83
N THR A 76 13.35 1.36 -2.20
CA THR A 76 14.69 0.95 -1.74
C THR A 76 15.80 1.17 -2.79
N ASP A 77 15.47 1.55 -4.03
CA ASP A 77 16.47 1.98 -5.02
C ASP A 77 16.75 3.50 -4.90
N GLU A 78 17.26 3.93 -3.73
CA GLU A 78 18.11 5.11 -3.66
C GLU A 78 19.57 4.61 -3.63
N PRO A 79 20.44 5.01 -4.57
CA PRO A 79 21.79 4.49 -4.65
C PRO A 79 22.61 4.91 -3.42
N SER A 80 23.08 3.91 -2.66
CA SER A 80 24.23 3.93 -1.75
C SER A 80 25.01 5.26 -1.72
N GLN A 81 24.68 6.13 -0.77
CA GLN A 81 25.61 7.14 -0.27
C GLN A 81 25.88 6.91 1.22
N ARG A 82 26.95 6.13 1.44
CA ARG A 82 27.97 6.22 2.51
C ARG A 82 27.61 7.11 3.71
N ASP A 83 27.48 6.53 4.89
CA ASP A 83 28.61 6.23 5.80
C ASP A 83 28.04 6.09 7.23
N PRO A 84 28.08 4.90 7.85
CA PRO A 84 27.67 4.73 9.24
C PRO A 84 28.55 5.56 10.16
N ARG A 85 27.99 6.00 11.28
CA ARG A 85 28.67 6.70 12.39
C ARG A 85 29.76 5.85 13.08
N GLN A 86 30.68 5.23 12.35
CA GLN A 86 31.87 4.60 12.88
C GLN A 86 32.93 5.67 13.05
N LEU A 87 33.19 6.03 14.31
CA LEU A 87 34.33 6.86 14.63
C LEU A 87 35.63 6.08 14.32
N PRO A 88 36.67 6.77 13.83
CA PRO A 88 37.94 6.13 13.49
C PRO A 88 38.57 5.43 14.72
N PRO A 89 39.26 4.29 14.51
CA PRO A 89 39.90 3.55 15.58
C PRO A 89 40.92 4.43 16.32
N GLY A 90 40.74 4.58 17.62
CA GLY A 90 41.61 5.39 18.49
C GLY A 90 40.93 6.57 19.18
N GLN A 91 39.67 6.90 18.85
CA GLN A 91 38.95 8.01 19.47
C GLN A 91 37.86 7.49 20.42
N ARG A 92 38.13 7.54 21.73
CA ARG A 92 37.17 7.22 22.79
C ARG A 92 36.49 8.50 23.28
N ILE A 93 35.17 8.48 23.39
CA ILE A 93 34.41 9.59 24.00
C ILE A 93 34.65 9.53 25.51
N VAL A 94 35.44 10.48 26.02
CA VAL A 94 35.67 10.69 27.46
C VAL A 94 34.63 11.68 27.98
N ASN A 95 34.04 11.37 29.13
CA ASN A 95 33.26 12.36 29.89
C ASN A 95 34.19 13.36 30.58
N GLU A 96 33.66 14.45 31.13
CA GLU A 96 34.46 15.49 31.82
C GLU A 96 35.28 14.96 33.01
N SER A 97 35.00 13.75 33.48
CA SER A 97 35.74 13.01 34.51
C SER A 97 36.85 12.09 33.96
N GLY A 98 37.06 12.00 32.64
CA GLY A 98 38.17 11.28 32.03
C GLY A 98 38.00 9.76 31.87
N GLU A 99 36.80 9.21 32.07
CA GLU A 99 36.52 7.78 31.90
C GLU A 99 35.90 7.46 30.53
N SER A 100 36.27 6.31 29.96
CA SER A 100 35.76 5.84 28.67
C SER A 100 34.36 5.27 28.81
N ALA A 101 33.35 6.01 28.34
CA ALA A 101 31.95 5.62 28.48
C ALA A 101 31.55 4.56 27.44
N HIS A 102 31.33 3.31 27.86
CA HIS A 102 30.58 2.32 27.08
C HIS A 102 29.09 2.51 27.40
N ARG A 103 28.39 3.31 26.58
CA ARG A 103 26.97 3.62 26.83
C ARG A 103 26.10 2.42 26.42
N SER A 104 25.88 1.50 27.37
CA SER A 104 24.86 0.45 27.28
C SER A 104 23.48 1.10 27.44
N TYR A 105 22.76 1.30 26.34
CA TYR A 105 21.35 1.69 26.39
C TYR A 105 20.49 0.44 26.72
N GLY A 106 19.94 0.37 27.93
CA GLY A 106 18.67 -0.34 28.21
C GLY A 106 17.49 0.59 27.86
N ASN A 107 16.27 0.15 27.58
CA ASN A 107 15.47 -1.00 28.00
C ASN A 107 14.60 -1.45 26.83
#